data_AF-M1EFM0-F1
#
_entry.id   AF-M1EFM0-F1
#
_cell.length_a   1.000
_cell.length_b   1.000
_cell.length_c   1.000
_cell.angle_alpha   90.00
_cell.angle_beta   90.00
_cell.angle_gamma   90.00
#
_symmetry.space_group_name_H-M   'P 1'
#
loop_
_entity.id
_entity.type
_entity.pdbx_description
1 polymer ?
#
loop_
_entity_poly.entity_id
_entity_poly.type
_entity_poly.pdbx_seq_one_letter_code
_entity_poly.pdbx_strand_id
1 'polypeptide(L)'
;ILSNLGDFQFLFIDLAIILVVVFTMSLNPAWKELVAQRPPSGLISGALLFSVLSQIIICIGFQSLGFFWVKQQPWYEVWQPQSDACNTTRSLYWNSSHLYNESNVDTHNIQNYENTTVFFISSFQYLIVAIAFSKGKPFRQPCYKNYFFVVSVMILYVFILLIMLHPVASIDQVLQIVCVPYQWRITMLMIVLVNALVSIMV
;
A
#
# COMPACT_ATOMS: atom_id res chain seq x y z
N ILE A 1 12.52 17.05 6.63
CA ILE A 1 12.34 16.03 5.58
C ILE A 1 10.86 16.03 5.23
N LEU A 2 10.49 16.71 4.15
CA LEU A 2 9.14 16.69 3.61
C LEU A 2 9.17 15.73 2.43
N SER A 3 9.04 14.43 2.70
CA SER A 3 8.97 13.42 1.64
C SER A 3 7.52 13.19 1.28
N ASN A 4 7.17 13.52 0.05
CA ASN A 4 5.89 13.19 -0.55
C ASN A 4 6.04 11.86 -1.32
N LEU A 5 4.93 11.16 -1.56
CA LEU A 5 4.90 10.05 -2.50
C LEU A 5 5.26 10.56 -3.90
N GLY A 6 5.86 9.68 -4.71
CA GLY A 6 6.17 9.99 -6.10
C GLY A 6 4.91 10.01 -6.97
N ASP A 7 4.93 10.77 -8.05
CA ASP A 7 3.77 10.91 -8.96
C ASP A 7 3.31 9.56 -9.52
N PHE A 8 4.25 8.68 -9.89
CA PHE A 8 3.93 7.33 -10.37
C PHE A 8 3.37 6.41 -9.28
N GLN A 9 3.74 6.63 -8.01
CA GLN A 9 3.17 5.89 -6.88
C GLN A 9 1.71 6.28 -6.65
N PHE A 10 1.40 7.58 -6.70
CA PHE A 10 0.01 8.07 -6.67
C PHE A 10 -0.80 7.52 -7.83
N LEU A 11 -0.26 7.58 -9.05
CA LEU A 11 -0.92 7.05 -10.24
C LEU A 11 -1.19 5.55 -10.11
N PHE A 12 -0.23 4.77 -9.59
CA PHE A 12 -0.41 3.34 -9.37
C PHE A 12 -1.52 3.05 -8.35
N ILE A 13 -1.55 3.76 -7.23
CA ILE A 13 -2.60 3.63 -6.22
C ILE A 13 -3.97 3.94 -6.82
N ASP A 14 -4.12 5.09 -7.47
CA ASP A 14 -5.43 5.54 -7.96
C ASP A 14 -5.93 4.70 -9.14
N LEU A 15 -5.07 4.46 -10.14
CA LEU A 15 -5.47 3.81 -11.39
C LEU A 15 -5.41 2.29 -11.30
N ALA A 16 -4.35 1.71 -10.73
CA ALA A 16 -4.19 0.26 -10.74
C ALA A 16 -4.95 -0.39 -9.58
N ILE A 17 -4.95 0.23 -8.39
CA ILE A 17 -5.60 -0.33 -7.20
C ILE A 17 -7.04 0.18 -7.09
N ILE A 18 -7.23 1.48 -6.83
CA ILE A 18 -8.54 2.03 -6.45
C ILE A 18 -9.54 1.90 -7.60
N LEU A 19 -9.21 2.33 -8.81
CA LEU A 19 -10.13 2.26 -9.95
C LEU A 19 -10.61 0.83 -10.22
N VAL A 20 -9.68 -0.13 -10.30
CA VAL A 20 -10.00 -1.55 -10.57
C VAL A 20 -10.88 -2.13 -9.47
N VAL A 21 -10.55 -1.87 -8.21
CA VAL A 21 -11.27 -2.40 -7.05
C VAL A 21 -12.66 -1.77 -6.93
N VAL A 22 -12.78 -0.45 -7.05
CA VAL A 22 -14.07 0.26 -6.97
C VAL A 22 -14.97 -0.14 -8.13
N PHE A 23 -14.42 -0.24 -9.35
CA PHE A 23 -15.17 -0.69 -10.52
C PHE A 23 -15.71 -2.11 -10.30
N THR A 24 -14.87 -3.06 -9.92
CA THR A 24 -15.31 -4.44 -9.70
C THR A 24 -16.23 -4.60 -8.48
N MET A 25 -16.06 -3.80 -7.42
CA MET A 25 -16.95 -3.74 -6.26
C MET A 25 -18.37 -3.26 -6.61
N SER A 26 -18.48 -2.38 -7.62
CA SER A 26 -19.78 -1.86 -8.10
C SER A 26 -20.64 -2.93 -8.78
N LEU A 27 -20.03 -4.01 -9.28
CA LEU A 27 -20.70 -5.11 -9.99
C LEU A 27 -21.33 -6.15 -9.05
N ASN A 28 -21.49 -5.83 -7.76
CA ASN A 28 -22.07 -6.75 -6.78
C ASN A 28 -23.58 -6.98 -7.02
N PRO A 29 -24.05 -8.24 -7.12
CA PRO A 29 -25.46 -8.53 -7.32
C PRO A 29 -26.29 -8.28 -6.05
N ALA A 30 -27.58 -7.98 -6.26
CA ALA A 30 -28.55 -7.78 -5.18
C ALA A 30 -28.83 -9.08 -4.40
N TRP A 31 -29.23 -8.93 -3.13
CA TRP A 31 -29.69 -10.06 -2.31
C TRP A 31 -30.91 -10.72 -2.94
N LYS A 32 -31.00 -12.06 -2.86
CA LYS A 32 -32.05 -12.83 -3.55
C LYS A 32 -33.43 -12.70 -2.90
N GLU A 33 -33.48 -12.29 -1.63
CA GLU A 33 -34.71 -12.18 -0.85
C GLU A 33 -34.95 -10.72 -0.45
N LEU A 34 -36.22 -10.33 -0.30
CA LEU A 34 -36.58 -9.00 0.16
C LEU A 34 -36.60 -8.99 1.69
N VAL A 35 -35.88 -8.04 2.30
CA VAL A 35 -35.86 -7.84 3.75
C VAL A 35 -36.73 -6.63 4.09
N ALA A 36 -37.46 -6.67 5.22
CA ALA A 36 -38.33 -5.58 5.67
C ALA A 36 -37.57 -4.29 6.05
N GLN A 37 -36.25 -4.37 6.24
CA GLN A 37 -35.39 -3.24 6.53
C GLN A 37 -35.30 -2.32 5.30
N ARG A 38 -35.64 -1.05 5.45
CA ARG A 38 -35.45 -0.06 4.38
C ARG A 38 -33.96 0.28 4.22
N PRO A 39 -33.47 0.47 2.98
CA PRO A 39 -32.13 0.98 2.78
C PRO A 39 -31.99 2.36 3.45
N PRO A 40 -30.81 2.70 3.99
CA PRO A 40 -30.57 4.02 4.53
C PRO A 40 -30.85 5.08 3.46
N SER A 41 -31.65 6.09 3.81
CA SER A 41 -32.14 7.13 2.89
C SER A 41 -31.08 8.16 2.48
N GLY A 42 -29.89 8.12 3.11
CA GLY A 42 -28.74 8.96 2.77
C GLY A 42 -27.48 8.13 2.56
N LEU A 43 -26.61 8.59 1.65
CA LEU A 43 -25.28 7.98 1.42
C LEU A 43 -24.41 8.01 2.68
N ILE A 44 -24.64 8.99 3.57
CA ILE A 44 -23.86 9.26 4.77
C ILE A 44 -24.75 9.04 5.99
N SER A 45 -24.74 7.83 6.53
CA SER A 45 -25.32 7.53 7.85
C SER A 45 -24.26 7.74 8.93
N GLY A 46 -24.64 8.21 10.12
CA GLY A 46 -23.70 8.41 11.23
C GLY A 46 -22.93 7.13 11.61
N ALA A 47 -23.56 5.96 11.50
CA ALA A 47 -22.91 4.67 11.73
C ALA A 47 -21.84 4.35 10.66
N LEU A 48 -22.11 4.69 9.39
CA LEU A 48 -21.13 4.53 8.31
C LEU A 48 -19.96 5.52 8.47
N LEU A 49 -20.24 6.76 8.85
CA LEU A 49 -19.22 7.78 9.08
C LEU A 49 -18.29 7.39 10.22
N PHE A 50 -18.83 6.88 11.33
CA PHE A 50 -18.03 6.39 12.44
C PHE A 50 -17.15 5.19 12.04
N SER A 51 -17.69 4.27 11.23
CA SER A 51 -16.93 3.13 10.70
C SER A 51 -15.78 3.58 9.79
N VAL A 52 -16.04 4.48 8.84
CA VAL A 52 -15.01 5.06 7.96
C VAL A 52 -13.96 5.83 8.75
N LEU A 53 -14.37 6.65 9.72
CA LEU A 53 -13.46 7.39 10.59
C LEU A 53 -12.54 6.45 11.38
N SER A 54 -13.09 5.37 11.93
CA SER A 54 -12.32 4.35 12.66
C SER A 54 -11.28 3.70 11.75
N GLN A 55 -11.65 3.34 10.52
CA GLN A 55 -10.73 2.80 9.52
C GLN A 55 -9.63 3.80 9.13
N ILE A 56 -9.96 5.09 8.99
CA ILE A 56 -8.97 6.14 8.72
C ILE A 56 -7.95 6.22 9.86
N ILE A 57 -8.41 6.22 11.12
CA ILE A 57 -7.53 6.26 12.29
C ILE A 57 -6.61 5.03 12.34
N ILE A 58 -7.15 3.83 12.09
CA ILE A 58 -6.36 2.59 12.02
C ILE A 58 -5.30 2.70 10.93
N CYS A 59 -5.68 3.17 9.73
CA CYS A 59 -4.74 3.33 8.62
C CYS A 59 -3.61 4.30 8.96
N ILE A 60 -3.93 5.47 9.52
CA ILE A 60 -2.93 6.46 9.98
C ILE A 60 -2.03 5.86 11.07
N GLY A 61 -2.59 5.09 12.00
CA GLY A 61 -1.84 4.41 13.06
C GLY A 61 -0.78 3.46 12.50
N PHE A 62 -1.16 2.57 11.58
CA PHE A 62 -0.21 1.65 10.95
C PHE A 62 0.79 2.35 10.01
N GLN A 63 0.38 3.38 9.27
CA GLN A 63 1.28 4.15 8.41
C GLN A 63 2.34 4.89 9.24
N SER A 64 1.93 5.56 10.32
CA SER A 64 2.85 6.24 11.24
C SER A 64 3.77 5.25 11.96
N LEU A 65 3.24 4.10 12.40
CA LEU A 65 4.05 3.02 12.97
C LEU A 65 5.15 2.57 12.01
N GLY A 66 4.80 2.28 10.74
CA GLY A 66 5.80 1.91 9.72
C GLY A 66 6.84 3.00 9.48
N PHE A 67 6.38 4.27 9.39
CA PHE A 67 7.25 5.43 9.20
C PHE A 67 8.26 5.64 10.33
N PHE A 68 7.85 5.48 11.59
CA PHE A 68 8.77 5.62 12.72
C PHE A 68 9.63 4.36 12.92
N TRP A 69 9.09 3.19 12.62
CA TRP A 69 9.79 1.92 12.79
C TRP A 69 10.97 1.77 11.82
N VAL A 70 10.81 2.20 10.55
CA VAL A 70 11.90 2.12 9.56
C VAL A 70 13.10 2.97 9.98
N LYS A 71 12.87 4.11 10.66
CA LYS A 71 13.93 5.00 11.17
C LYS A 71 14.76 4.40 12.31
N GLN A 72 14.20 3.41 13.01
CA GLN A 72 14.85 2.75 14.13
C GLN A 72 15.68 1.53 13.69
N GLN A 73 15.68 1.21 12.40
CA GLN A 73 16.40 0.05 11.91
C GLN A 73 17.91 0.28 11.91
N PRO A 74 18.73 -0.75 12.19
CA PRO A 74 20.18 -0.62 12.28
C PRO A 74 20.86 -0.31 10.93
N TRP A 75 20.20 -0.66 9.82
CA TRP A 75 20.65 -0.36 8.46
C TRP A 75 20.10 0.98 7.95
N TYR A 76 19.27 1.67 8.73
CA TYR A 76 18.66 2.92 8.31
C TYR A 76 19.69 4.03 8.27
N GLU A 77 19.81 4.64 7.11
CA GLU A 77 20.53 5.88 6.88
C GLU A 77 19.68 6.81 6.02
N VAL A 78 20.00 8.10 6.00
CA VAL A 78 19.32 9.02 5.08
C VAL A 78 19.66 8.58 3.66
N TRP A 79 18.63 8.23 2.88
CA TRP A 79 18.84 7.69 1.53
C TRP A 79 19.60 8.69 0.66
N GLN A 80 20.62 8.18 -0.02
CA GLN A 80 21.38 8.87 -1.05
C GLN A 80 21.50 7.95 -2.27
N PRO A 81 21.75 8.47 -3.48
CA PRO A 81 21.93 7.63 -4.67
C PRO A 81 23.01 6.55 -4.55
N GLN A 82 23.93 6.70 -3.58
CA GLN A 82 25.04 5.77 -3.32
C GLN A 82 24.78 4.83 -2.12
N SER A 83 23.64 4.98 -1.43
CA SER A 83 23.28 4.14 -0.28
C SER A 83 22.91 2.72 -0.73
N ASP A 84 23.50 1.71 -0.09
CA ASP A 84 23.23 0.29 -0.34
C ASP A 84 22.76 -0.42 0.93
N ALA A 85 21.48 -0.22 1.28
CA ALA A 85 20.84 -0.94 2.38
C ALA A 85 20.66 -2.44 2.11
N CYS A 86 20.80 -2.88 0.86
CA CYS A 86 20.63 -4.28 0.48
C CYS A 86 21.92 -5.09 0.53
N ASN A 87 23.06 -4.44 0.80
CA ASN A 87 24.38 -5.06 0.86
C ASN A 87 24.60 -5.98 -0.35
N THR A 88 24.22 -5.49 -1.54
CA THR A 88 24.49 -6.20 -2.79
C THR A 88 25.97 -6.06 -3.02
N THR A 89 26.72 -7.05 -2.51
CA THR A 89 28.16 -7.28 -2.71
C THR A 89 28.68 -6.48 -3.89
N ARG A 90 29.44 -5.40 -3.59
CA ARG A 90 30.16 -4.52 -4.53
C ARG A 90 29.85 -4.88 -5.98
N SER A 91 28.89 -4.18 -6.59
CA SER A 91 28.77 -4.15 -8.05
C SER A 91 30.17 -4.14 -8.64
N LEU A 92 30.49 -5.23 -9.34
CA LEU A 92 31.80 -5.54 -9.87
C LEU A 92 32.40 -4.31 -10.56
N TYR A 93 33.56 -3.86 -10.08
CA TYR A 93 34.43 -2.87 -10.74
C TYR A 93 33.79 -1.53 -11.12
N TRP A 94 33.89 -0.53 -10.23
CA TRP A 94 33.89 0.88 -10.62
C TRP A 94 35.23 1.52 -10.27
N ASN A 95 36.25 1.21 -11.06
CA ASN A 95 37.36 2.15 -11.25
C ASN A 95 36.85 3.23 -12.19
N SER A 96 36.21 4.24 -11.63
CA SER A 96 36.02 5.50 -12.34
C SER A 96 36.27 6.61 -11.36
N SER A 97 37.48 7.14 -11.45
CA SER A 97 37.85 8.50 -11.08
C SER A 97 37.00 9.48 -11.86
N HIS A 98 35.70 9.52 -11.58
CA HIS A 98 34.82 10.57 -12.05
C HIS A 98 34.57 11.46 -10.84
N LEU A 99 35.34 12.55 -10.80
CA LEU A 99 35.11 13.72 -9.99
C LEU A 99 33.73 14.27 -10.39
N TYR A 100 32.68 13.82 -9.71
CA TYR A 100 31.37 14.45 -9.83
C TYR A 100 31.46 15.77 -9.08
N ASN A 101 31.50 16.88 -9.83
CA ASN A 101 31.12 18.17 -9.28
C ASN A 101 29.75 18.00 -8.64
N GLU A 102 29.61 18.46 -7.39
CA GLU A 102 28.35 18.61 -6.67
C GLU A 102 27.42 19.53 -7.46
N SER A 103 26.77 19.02 -8.50
CA SER A 103 25.72 19.73 -9.21
C SER A 103 24.39 19.29 -8.62
N ASN A 104 23.91 20.12 -7.69
CA ASN A 104 22.55 20.14 -7.15
C ASN A 104 22.13 18.83 -6.48
N VAL A 105 22.29 18.78 -5.15
CA VAL A 105 21.43 17.93 -4.32
C VAL A 105 20.00 18.36 -4.65
N ASP A 106 19.30 17.57 -5.46
CA ASP A 106 17.88 17.76 -5.70
C ASP A 106 17.21 17.72 -4.33
N THR A 107 16.78 18.90 -3.86
CA THR A 107 16.18 19.09 -2.54
C THR A 107 14.84 18.35 -2.41
N HIS A 108 14.31 17.87 -3.54
CA HIS A 108 13.14 17.02 -3.67
C HIS A 108 13.53 15.55 -3.87
N ASN A 109 14.24 14.98 -2.91
CA ASN A 109 14.57 13.56 -2.97
C ASN A 109 13.31 12.71 -2.62
N ILE A 110 12.58 12.30 -3.66
CA ILE A 110 11.33 11.50 -3.56
C ILE A 110 11.64 10.05 -3.13
N GLN A 111 12.85 9.58 -3.43
CA GLN A 111 13.32 8.24 -3.08
C GLN A 111 13.83 8.23 -1.64
N ASN A 112 13.10 7.55 -0.77
CA ASN A 112 13.57 7.25 0.59
C ASN A 112 12.91 5.98 1.15
N TYR A 113 13.49 5.47 2.23
CA TYR A 113 13.01 4.29 2.93
C TYR A 113 11.63 4.51 3.56
N GLU A 114 11.36 5.73 4.02
CA GLU A 114 10.06 6.06 4.63
C GLU A 114 8.92 6.06 3.60
N ASN A 115 9.11 6.69 2.44
CA ASN A 115 8.10 6.70 1.39
C ASN A 115 7.85 5.30 0.86
N THR A 116 8.90 4.52 0.62
CA THR A 116 8.76 3.10 0.24
C THR A 116 7.92 2.33 1.26
N THR A 117 8.18 2.56 2.56
CA THR A 117 7.41 1.92 3.63
C THR A 117 5.95 2.34 3.63
N VAL A 118 5.68 3.65 3.55
CA VAL A 118 4.32 4.17 3.54
C VAL A 118 3.57 3.71 2.28
N PHE A 119 4.21 3.68 1.12
CA PHE A 119 3.65 3.22 -0.15
C PHE A 119 3.18 1.77 -0.09
N PHE A 120 3.99 0.85 0.43
CA PHE A 120 3.57 -0.55 0.55
C PHE A 120 2.44 -0.71 1.58
N ILE A 121 2.55 -0.06 2.76
CA ILE A 121 1.48 -0.10 3.77
C ILE A 121 0.16 0.41 3.20
N SER A 122 0.18 1.57 2.54
CA SER A 122 -1.02 2.19 1.99
C SER A 122 -1.63 1.35 0.88
N SER A 123 -0.81 0.80 -0.02
CA SER A 123 -1.25 -0.08 -1.10
C SER A 123 -2.02 -1.30 -0.58
N PHE A 124 -1.51 -1.96 0.46
CA PHE A 124 -2.22 -3.06 1.12
C PHE A 124 -3.46 -2.59 1.89
N GLN A 125 -3.39 -1.43 2.55
CA GLN A 125 -4.53 -0.85 3.27
C GLN A 125 -5.72 -0.60 2.35
N TYR A 126 -5.51 -0.08 1.13
CA TYR A 126 -6.61 0.12 0.19
C TYR A 126 -7.32 -1.20 -0.17
N LEU A 127 -6.57 -2.28 -0.38
CA LEU A 127 -7.14 -3.61 -0.62
C LEU A 127 -7.89 -4.16 0.61
N ILE A 128 -7.30 -4.03 1.80
CA ILE A 128 -7.89 -4.47 3.06
C ILE A 128 -9.22 -3.74 3.31
N VAL A 129 -9.23 -2.41 3.18
CA VAL A 129 -10.41 -1.56 3.39
C VAL A 129 -11.51 -1.90 2.38
N ALA A 130 -11.15 -2.18 1.12
CA ALA A 130 -12.11 -2.63 0.12
C ALA A 130 -12.77 -3.97 0.51
N ILE A 131 -12.01 -4.91 1.07
CA ILE A 131 -12.56 -6.17 1.59
C ILE A 131 -13.45 -5.90 2.81
N ALA A 132 -12.99 -5.09 3.77
CA ALA A 132 -13.69 -4.79 5.01
C ALA A 132 -15.07 -4.13 4.78
N PHE A 133 -15.16 -3.23 3.79
CA PHE A 133 -16.42 -2.56 3.42
C PHE A 133 -17.30 -3.33 2.43
N SER A 134 -16.83 -4.44 1.86
CA SER A 134 -17.61 -5.26 0.93
C SER A 134 -18.54 -6.27 1.64
N LYS A 135 -19.06 -5.92 2.82
CA LYS A 135 -20.04 -6.73 3.56
C LYS A 135 -21.37 -6.79 2.78
N GLY A 136 -21.94 -7.98 2.65
CA GLY A 136 -23.09 -8.24 1.77
C GLY A 136 -24.46 -7.96 2.39
N LYS A 137 -24.83 -8.73 3.43
CA LYS A 137 -26.18 -8.65 4.02
C LYS A 137 -26.45 -7.24 4.60
N PRO A 138 -27.69 -6.71 4.54
CA PRO A 138 -28.91 -7.35 4.07
C PRO A 138 -29.29 -7.07 2.60
N PHE A 139 -28.64 -6.11 1.94
CA PHE A 139 -29.07 -5.63 0.61
C PHE A 139 -28.27 -6.19 -0.57
N ARG A 140 -27.03 -6.64 -0.35
CA ARG A 140 -26.11 -7.13 -1.39
C ARG A 140 -25.67 -8.55 -1.11
N GLN A 141 -25.31 -9.29 -2.15
CA GLN A 141 -24.64 -10.58 -1.96
C GLN A 141 -23.26 -10.39 -1.32
N PRO A 142 -22.73 -11.39 -0.62
CA PRO A 142 -21.39 -11.29 -0.04
C PRO A 142 -20.35 -11.17 -1.16
N CYS A 143 -19.28 -10.44 -0.88
CA CYS A 143 -18.23 -10.11 -1.85
C CYS A 143 -17.66 -11.32 -2.60
N TYR A 144 -17.58 -12.49 -1.96
CA TYR A 144 -17.05 -13.71 -2.58
C TYR A 144 -17.91 -14.27 -3.72
N LYS A 145 -19.18 -13.85 -3.85
CA LYS A 145 -20.04 -14.20 -4.99
C LYS A 145 -19.75 -13.34 -6.22
N ASN A 146 -19.14 -12.18 -6.05
CA ASN A 146 -18.69 -11.34 -7.15
C ASN A 146 -17.31 -11.82 -7.59
N TYR A 147 -17.30 -12.72 -8.57
CA TYR A 147 -16.08 -13.33 -9.08
C TYR A 147 -15.08 -12.28 -9.59
N PHE A 148 -15.55 -11.24 -10.30
CA PHE A 148 -14.67 -10.18 -10.80
C PHE A 148 -13.95 -9.44 -9.67
N PHE A 149 -14.65 -9.13 -8.57
CA PHE A 149 -14.07 -8.49 -7.40
C PHE A 149 -13.06 -9.39 -6.69
N VAL A 150 -13.38 -10.67 -6.49
CA VAL A 150 -12.45 -11.60 -5.82
C VAL A 150 -11.18 -11.77 -6.65
N VAL A 151 -11.33 -12.00 -7.96
CA VAL A 151 -10.19 -12.20 -8.86
C VAL A 151 -9.32 -10.95 -8.93
N SER A 152 -9.92 -9.76 -9.07
CA SER A 152 -9.16 -8.51 -9.13
C SER A 152 -8.37 -8.25 -7.85
N VAL A 153 -9.00 -8.40 -6.68
CA VAL A 153 -8.34 -8.23 -5.38
C VAL A 153 -7.24 -9.26 -5.17
N MET A 154 -7.48 -10.53 -5.52
CA MET A 154 -6.46 -11.58 -5.41
C MET A 154 -5.25 -11.31 -6.31
N ILE A 155 -5.48 -10.91 -7.57
CA ILE A 155 -4.39 -10.58 -8.50
C ILE A 155 -3.59 -9.38 -7.98
N LEU A 156 -4.25 -8.30 -7.55
CA LEU A 156 -3.59 -7.11 -7.02
C LEU A 156 -2.79 -7.43 -5.75
N TYR A 157 -3.34 -8.23 -4.84
CA TYR A 157 -2.66 -8.63 -3.62
C TYR A 157 -1.38 -9.43 -3.92
N VAL A 158 -1.49 -10.43 -4.80
CA VAL A 158 -0.33 -11.24 -5.24
C VAL A 158 0.68 -10.36 -5.97
N PHE A 159 0.24 -9.46 -6.85
CA PHE A 159 1.13 -8.58 -7.59
C PHE A 159 1.94 -7.65 -6.67
N ILE A 160 1.28 -6.99 -5.71
CA ILE A 160 1.97 -6.10 -4.75
C ILE A 160 2.90 -6.91 -3.83
N LEU A 161 2.48 -8.11 -3.39
CA LEU A 161 3.35 -9.01 -2.62
C LEU A 161 4.58 -9.44 -3.40
N LEU A 162 4.44 -9.74 -4.70
CA LEU A 162 5.56 -10.12 -5.56
C LEU A 162 6.55 -8.96 -5.70
N ILE A 163 6.07 -7.74 -5.96
CA ILE A 163 6.94 -6.54 -6.00
C ILE A 163 7.65 -6.35 -4.65
N MET A 164 6.94 -6.55 -3.54
CA MET A 164 7.49 -6.35 -2.20
C MET A 164 8.46 -7.46 -1.77
N LEU A 165 8.37 -8.68 -2.29
CA LEU A 165 9.27 -9.78 -1.94
C LEU A 165 10.42 -9.95 -2.94
N HIS A 166 10.16 -9.71 -4.21
CA HIS A 166 11.10 -9.85 -5.31
C HIS A 166 11.27 -8.51 -6.01
N PRO A 167 12.30 -7.72 -5.65
CA PRO A 167 12.55 -6.44 -6.30
C PRO A 167 12.92 -6.66 -7.77
N VAL A 168 12.28 -5.90 -8.66
CA VAL A 168 12.51 -5.94 -10.11
C VAL A 168 12.97 -4.55 -10.53
N ALA A 169 14.20 -4.44 -11.04
CA ALA A 169 14.85 -3.16 -11.32
C ALA A 169 13.98 -2.19 -12.15
N SER A 170 13.27 -2.68 -13.16
CA SER A 170 12.40 -1.84 -14.01
C SER A 170 11.19 -1.29 -13.24
N ILE A 171 10.59 -2.09 -12.37
CA ILE A 171 9.44 -1.67 -11.55
C ILE A 171 9.91 -0.68 -10.49
N ASP A 172 11.02 -0.97 -9.84
CA ASP A 172 11.60 -0.12 -8.79
C ASP A 172 11.99 1.26 -9.34
N GLN A 173 12.51 1.32 -10.57
CA GLN A 173 12.82 2.58 -11.23
C GLN A 173 11.56 3.40 -11.55
N VAL A 174 10.50 2.76 -12.06
CA VAL A 174 9.24 3.44 -12.41
C VAL A 174 8.50 3.92 -11.16
N LEU A 175 8.40 3.07 -10.14
CA LEU A 175 7.74 3.39 -8.87
C LEU A 175 8.65 4.13 -7.89
N GLN A 176 9.90 4.43 -8.28
CA GLN A 176 10.89 5.11 -7.45
C GLN A 176 11.07 4.44 -6.07
N ILE A 177 11.06 3.10 -6.04
CA ILE A 177 11.21 2.29 -4.83
C ILE A 177 12.70 2.12 -4.52
N VAL A 178 13.07 2.29 -3.25
CA VAL A 178 14.46 2.07 -2.82
C VAL A 178 14.69 0.62 -2.42
N CYS A 179 15.93 0.16 -2.53
CA CYS A 179 16.27 -1.19 -2.13
C CYS A 179 16.15 -1.35 -0.61
N VAL A 180 15.40 -2.36 -0.17
CA VAL A 180 15.16 -2.66 1.25
C VAL A 180 15.58 -4.10 1.59
N PRO A 181 16.19 -4.31 2.77
CA PRO A 181 16.70 -5.62 3.16
C PRO A 181 15.58 -6.63 3.42
N TYR A 182 15.91 -7.92 3.35
CA TYR A 182 14.95 -8.99 3.54
C TYR A 182 14.23 -8.95 4.90
N GLN A 183 14.95 -8.60 5.98
CA GLN A 183 14.38 -8.47 7.32
C GLN A 183 13.24 -7.45 7.39
N TRP A 184 13.38 -6.34 6.65
CA TRP A 184 12.35 -5.33 6.53
C TRP A 184 11.11 -5.93 5.85
N ARG A 185 11.28 -6.66 4.74
CA ARG A 185 10.18 -7.26 3.95
C ARG A 185 9.32 -8.20 4.79
N ILE A 186 9.93 -9.06 5.60
CA ILE A 186 9.21 -9.97 6.50
C ILE A 186 8.46 -9.21 7.60
N THR A 187 9.09 -8.18 8.17
CA THR A 187 8.42 -7.37 9.20
C THR A 187 7.23 -6.61 8.63
N MET A 188 7.35 -6.12 7.39
CA MET A 188 6.26 -5.49 6.67
C MET A 188 5.09 -6.44 6.41
N LEU A 189 5.35 -7.69 6.02
CA LEU A 189 4.29 -8.70 5.92
C LEU A 189 3.53 -8.84 7.25
N MET A 190 4.24 -8.93 8.36
CA MET A 190 3.60 -9.05 9.68
C MET A 190 2.74 -7.83 10.01
N ILE A 191 3.22 -6.61 9.75
CA ILE A 191 2.45 -5.38 9.95
C ILE A 191 1.18 -5.38 9.10
N VAL A 192 1.28 -5.79 7.83
CA VAL A 192 0.14 -5.86 6.91
C VAL A 192 -0.88 -6.89 7.37
N LEU A 193 -0.44 -8.07 7.82
CA LEU A 193 -1.33 -9.11 8.34
C LEU A 193 -2.07 -8.66 9.60
N VAL A 194 -1.37 -8.03 10.55
CA VAL A 194 -1.98 -7.49 11.77
C VAL A 194 -2.98 -6.38 11.42
N ASN A 195 -2.63 -5.47 10.51
CA ASN A 195 -3.54 -4.44 10.04
C ASN A 195 -4.80 -5.04 9.39
N ALA A 196 -4.65 -6.06 8.55
CA ALA A 196 -5.78 -6.76 7.94
C ALA A 196 -6.73 -7.36 9.00
N LEU A 197 -6.19 -8.02 10.03
CA LEU A 197 -6.98 -8.57 11.13
C LEU A 197 -7.73 -7.47 11.89
N VAL A 198 -7.04 -6.41 12.29
CA VAL A 198 -7.62 -5.29 13.03
C VAL A 198 -8.71 -4.60 12.20
N SER A 199 -8.44 -4.30 10.93
CA SER A 199 -9.38 -3.63 10.03
C SER A 199 -10.62 -4.48 9.75
N ILE A 200 -10.50 -5.81 9.62
CA ILE A 200 -11.66 -6.68 9.41
C ILE A 200 -12.54 -6.80 10.67
N MET A 201 -11.94 -6.72 11.86
CA MET A 201 -12.66 -6.80 13.14
C MET A 201 -13.48 -5.55 13.46
N VAL A 202 -13.10 -4.38 12.92
CA VAL A 202 -13.76 -3.08 13.12
C VAL A 202 -14.80 -2.83 12.03
#